data_AF-A0A0S8JKH0-F1
#
_entry.id   AF-A0A0S8JKH0-F1
#
_cell.length_a   1.000
_cell.length_b   1.000
_cell.length_c   1.000
_cell.angle_alpha   90.00
_cell.angle_beta   90.00
_cell.angle_gamma   90.00
#
_symmetry.space_group_name_H-M   'P 1'
#
loop_
_entity.id
_entity.type
_entity.pdbx_description
1 polymer ?
#
loop_
_entity_poly.entity_id
_entity_poly.type
_entity_poly.pdbx_seq_one_letter_code
_entity_poly.pdbx_strand_id
1 'polypeptide(L)'
;MSEEGPGVTIIDCEGSAGDPHRGFYFHSGEHSTWVLHGFTIRNGYSYLTNWDRYGGGIFCSGSSPIIEGNVITGNTANVGGGIAGRYASSPTIRGNTITGNHADFRGGGGIYWYFYC
;
A
#
# COMPACT_ATOMS: atom_id res chain seq x y z
N MET A 1 -13.84 -5.33 4.27
CA MET A 1 -14.59 -4.75 3.14
C MET A 1 -15.47 -3.66 3.71
N SER A 2 -15.43 -2.45 3.14
CA SER A 2 -16.33 -1.37 3.57
C SER A 2 -17.64 -1.42 2.78
N GLU A 3 -18.78 -1.37 3.47
CA GLU A 3 -20.10 -1.35 2.85
C GLU A 3 -20.51 0.03 2.32
N GLU A 4 -19.93 1.11 2.87
CA GLU A 4 -20.24 2.51 2.54
C GLU A 4 -19.26 3.12 1.51
N GLY A 5 -18.23 2.35 1.13
CA GLY A 5 -17.26 2.71 0.10
C GLY A 5 -16.20 3.74 0.53
N PRO A 6 -15.28 4.08 -0.40
CA PRO A 6 -14.05 4.79 -0.06
C PRO A 6 -14.27 6.26 0.30
N GLY A 7 -15.40 6.87 -0.11
CA GLY A 7 -15.74 8.25 0.24
C GLY A 7 -16.11 8.43 1.72
N VAL A 8 -16.47 7.35 2.41
CA VAL A 8 -16.93 7.38 3.80
C VAL A 8 -15.98 6.62 4.71
N THR A 9 -15.46 5.47 4.27
CA THR A 9 -14.58 4.65 5.12
C THR A 9 -13.13 5.00 4.90
N ILE A 10 -12.59 5.79 5.82
CA ILE A 10 -11.23 6.31 5.78
C ILE A 10 -10.39 5.61 6.83
N ILE A 11 -9.31 4.99 6.37
CA ILE A 11 -8.20 4.54 7.20
C ILE A 11 -7.15 5.63 7.12
N ASP A 12 -7.19 6.50 8.12
CA ASP A 12 -6.17 7.51 8.33
C ASP A 12 -5.06 6.91 9.18
N CYS A 13 -3.90 6.69 8.58
CA CYS A 13 -2.82 6.02 9.29
C CYS A 13 -2.21 6.95 10.32
N GLU A 14 -2.02 8.24 9.99
CA GLU A 14 -1.26 9.20 10.81
C GLU A 14 0.22 8.79 11.02
N GLY A 15 0.78 8.09 10.04
CA GLY A 15 2.17 7.67 10.03
C GLY A 15 3.12 8.87 9.95
N SER A 16 4.24 8.80 10.67
CA SER A 16 5.24 9.86 10.68
C SER A 16 6.66 9.32 10.85
N ALA A 17 7.67 10.19 10.78
CA ALA A 17 9.05 9.81 11.06
C ALA A 17 9.27 9.33 12.50
N GLY A 18 8.48 9.83 13.46
CA GLY A 18 8.55 9.42 14.87
C GLY A 18 7.79 8.13 15.17
N ASP A 19 6.80 7.80 14.33
CA ASP A 19 5.99 6.59 14.42
C ASP A 19 5.62 6.11 13.00
N PRO A 20 6.53 5.38 12.33
CA PRO A 20 6.32 4.95 10.96
C PRO A 20 5.43 3.71 10.90
N HIS A 21 4.27 3.85 10.26
CA HIS A 21 3.37 2.74 9.99
C HIS A 21 2.53 3.01 8.72
N ARG A 22 1.85 1.96 8.26
CA ARG A 22 1.09 1.92 7.00
C ARG A 22 -0.33 1.41 7.23
N GLY A 23 -1.20 1.56 6.24
CA GLY A 23 -2.58 1.09 6.33
C GLY A 23 -2.70 -0.42 6.29
N PHE A 24 -2.06 -1.06 5.29
CA PHE A 24 -2.13 -2.51 5.13
C PHE A 24 -0.77 -3.14 4.82
N TYR A 25 -0.55 -4.31 5.41
CA TYR A 25 0.59 -5.16 5.15
C TYR A 25 0.13 -6.60 4.91
N PHE A 26 0.28 -7.09 3.68
CA PHE A 26 0.00 -8.48 3.31
C PHE A 26 1.30 -9.26 3.30
N HIS A 27 1.47 -10.23 4.20
CA HIS A 27 2.75 -10.92 4.39
C HIS A 27 2.68 -12.36 4.89
N SER A 28 1.48 -12.92 5.03
CA SER A 28 1.25 -14.24 5.61
C SER A 28 0.75 -15.27 4.58
N GLY A 29 0.95 -14.99 3.29
CA GLY A 29 0.49 -15.83 2.19
C GLY A 29 -0.96 -15.52 1.79
N GLU A 30 -1.41 -14.28 1.95
CA GLU A 30 -2.76 -13.88 1.56
C GLU A 30 -2.95 -14.14 0.06
N HIS A 31 -3.83 -15.09 -0.24
CA HIS A 31 -4.09 -15.58 -1.59
C HIS A 31 -5.04 -14.67 -2.37
N SER A 32 -5.24 -14.96 -3.65
CA SER A 32 -6.08 -14.21 -4.59
C SER A 32 -7.58 -14.12 -4.23
N THR A 33 -8.00 -14.71 -3.12
CA THR A 33 -9.35 -14.59 -2.57
C THR A 33 -9.49 -13.48 -1.54
N TRP A 34 -8.39 -12.92 -1.03
CA TRP A 34 -8.42 -11.83 -0.07
C TRP A 34 -8.63 -10.50 -0.79
N VAL A 35 -9.79 -9.88 -0.53
CA VAL A 35 -10.20 -8.64 -1.20
C VAL A 35 -10.13 -7.46 -0.23
N LEU A 36 -9.28 -6.49 -0.57
CA LEU A 36 -9.29 -5.17 0.01
C LEU A 36 -10.08 -4.25 -0.91
N HIS A 37 -11.27 -3.83 -0.47
CA HIS A 37 -12.10 -2.89 -1.22
C HIS A 37 -12.84 -1.88 -0.35
N GLY A 38 -13.11 -0.72 -0.95
CA GLY A 38 -14.02 0.28 -0.42
C GLY A 38 -13.40 1.23 0.59
N PHE A 39 -12.06 1.36 0.62
CA PHE A 39 -11.39 2.21 1.61
C PHE A 39 -10.69 3.40 0.95
N THR A 40 -10.70 4.54 1.63
CA THR A 40 -9.62 5.53 1.49
C THR A 40 -8.50 5.17 2.46
N ILE A 41 -7.27 5.04 1.97
CA ILE A 41 -6.07 4.77 2.77
C ILE A 41 -5.12 5.95 2.60
N ARG A 42 -4.84 6.64 3.70
CA ARG A 42 -4.05 7.86 3.67
C ARG A 42 -3.09 8.03 4.84
N ASN A 43 -2.18 9.00 4.66
CA ASN A 43 -1.20 9.43 5.64
C ASN A 43 -0.34 8.28 6.20
N GLY A 44 -0.16 7.21 5.43
CA GLY A 44 0.78 6.15 5.78
C GLY A 44 2.22 6.59 5.52
N TYR A 45 3.14 6.20 6.39
CA TYR A 45 4.55 6.63 6.37
C TYR A 45 5.50 5.45 6.61
N SER A 46 6.20 5.03 5.56
CA SER A 46 7.07 3.85 5.56
C SER A 46 8.50 4.22 5.14
N TYR A 47 9.24 4.80 6.08
CA TYR A 47 10.59 5.37 5.88
C TYR A 47 11.67 4.68 6.73
N LEU A 48 11.41 3.45 7.12
CA LEU A 48 12.37 2.68 7.88
C LEU A 48 13.63 2.42 7.04
N THR A 49 14.80 2.35 7.70
CA THR A 49 16.09 2.06 7.05
C THR A 49 16.29 0.57 6.76
N ASN A 50 15.36 -0.28 7.22
CA ASN A 50 15.39 -1.72 7.08
C ASN A 50 14.53 -2.20 5.89
N TRP A 51 14.16 -3.48 5.89
CA TRP A 51 13.39 -4.10 4.83
C TRP A 51 11.95 -3.60 4.71
N ASP A 52 11.48 -2.77 5.64
CA ASP A 52 10.09 -2.34 5.77
C ASP A 52 9.89 -0.90 5.27
N ARG A 53 10.62 -0.57 4.19
CA ARG A 53 10.70 0.78 3.57
C ARG A 53 9.83 0.94 2.32
N TYR A 54 8.95 -0.02 2.11
CA TYR A 54 8.10 -0.16 0.93
C TYR A 54 6.67 0.20 1.28
N GLY A 55 5.93 0.81 0.35
CA GLY A 55 4.47 0.92 0.44
C GLY A 55 4.02 1.75 1.63
N GLY A 56 3.92 3.06 1.45
CA GLY A 56 3.44 3.95 2.51
C GLY A 56 1.99 3.64 2.86
N GLY A 57 1.16 3.36 1.86
CA GLY A 57 -0.23 2.95 2.06
C GLY A 57 -0.36 1.44 2.23
N ILE A 58 0.09 0.68 1.22
CA ILE A 58 -0.06 -0.78 1.15
C ILE A 58 1.27 -1.42 0.77
N PHE A 59 1.66 -2.45 1.52
CA PHE A 59 2.79 -3.31 1.16
C PHE A 59 2.36 -4.77 1.00
N CYS A 60 2.77 -5.40 -0.10
CA CYS A 60 2.56 -6.83 -0.36
C CYS A 60 3.90 -7.57 -0.39
N SER A 61 4.08 -8.55 0.50
CA SER A 61 5.29 -9.36 0.61
C SER A 61 4.93 -10.84 0.47
N GLY A 62 5.35 -11.48 -0.61
CA GLY A 62 5.05 -12.90 -0.88
C GLY A 62 3.56 -13.25 -0.87
N SER A 63 2.72 -12.27 -1.14
CA SER A 63 1.26 -12.38 -1.04
C SER A 63 0.61 -11.75 -2.26
N SER A 64 -0.55 -12.26 -2.65
CA SER A 64 -1.20 -11.92 -3.93
C SER A 64 -2.69 -11.57 -3.72
N PRO A 65 -3.02 -10.57 -2.88
CA PRO A 65 -4.40 -10.14 -2.65
C PRO A 65 -5.02 -9.46 -3.88
N ILE A 66 -6.34 -9.28 -3.85
CA ILE A 66 -7.05 -8.36 -4.75
C ILE A 66 -7.18 -7.02 -4.02
N ILE A 67 -6.63 -5.96 -4.61
CA ILE A 67 -6.77 -4.58 -4.15
C ILE A 67 -7.63 -3.86 -5.18
N GLU A 68 -8.87 -3.52 -4.81
CA GLU A 68 -9.80 -2.91 -5.78
C GLU A 68 -10.74 -1.86 -5.19
N GLY A 69 -11.15 -0.88 -6.01
CA GLY A 69 -12.16 0.10 -5.58
C GLY A 69 -11.73 0.97 -4.39
N ASN A 70 -10.43 1.16 -4.18
CA ASN A 70 -9.89 1.97 -3.10
C ASN A 70 -9.37 3.32 -3.59
N VAL A 71 -9.28 4.27 -2.67
CA VAL A 71 -8.52 5.52 -2.86
C VAL A 71 -7.27 5.44 -1.99
N ILE A 72 -6.09 5.52 -2.61
CA ILE A 72 -4.80 5.43 -1.91
C ILE A 72 -4.09 6.75 -2.13
N THR A 73 -4.02 7.60 -1.09
CA THR A 73 -3.59 8.98 -1.25
C THR A 73 -2.80 9.53 -0.06
N GLY A 74 -1.90 10.49 -0.29
CA GLY A 74 -1.14 11.12 0.80
C GLY A 74 -0.18 10.18 1.53
N ASN A 75 0.14 9.01 0.95
CA ASN A 75 1.05 8.05 1.57
C ASN A 75 2.48 8.27 1.10
N THR A 76 3.43 8.07 2.02
CA THR A 76 4.84 8.42 1.83
C THR A 76 5.71 7.23 2.19
N ALA A 77 6.63 6.82 1.32
CA ALA A 77 7.59 5.75 1.61
C ALA A 77 8.93 5.98 0.94
N ASN A 78 9.98 5.26 1.35
CA ASN A 78 11.23 5.27 0.58
C ASN A 78 11.05 4.66 -0.82
N VAL A 79 10.20 3.64 -0.94
CA VAL A 79 9.96 2.92 -2.20
C VAL A 79 8.47 2.64 -2.40
N GLY A 80 7.89 3.15 -3.50
CA GLY A 80 6.48 3.01 -3.84
C GLY A 80 5.55 3.64 -2.79
N GLY A 81 5.29 4.94 -2.93
CA GLY A 81 4.56 5.72 -1.91
C GLY A 81 3.18 5.18 -1.59
N GLY A 82 2.39 4.85 -2.62
CA GLY A 82 1.06 4.28 -2.49
C GLY A 82 1.11 2.78 -2.21
N ILE A 83 1.47 2.01 -3.23
CA ILE A 83 1.52 0.54 -3.15
C ILE A 83 2.92 0.05 -3.52
N ALA A 84 3.44 -0.90 -2.76
CA ALA A 84 4.65 -1.61 -3.15
C ALA A 84 4.53 -3.12 -2.95
N GLY A 85 5.40 -3.89 -3.60
CA GLY A 85 5.54 -5.30 -3.27
C GLY A 85 6.85 -5.97 -3.65
N ARG A 86 7.03 -7.15 -3.05
CA ARG A 86 8.29 -7.89 -3.00
C ARG A 86 8.07 -9.41 -2.78
N TYR A 87 9.11 -10.19 -3.05
CA TYR A 87 9.18 -11.64 -2.75
C TYR A 87 8.13 -12.48 -3.48
N ALA A 88 8.08 -12.42 -4.81
CA ALA A 88 7.13 -13.18 -5.64
C ALA A 88 5.65 -12.91 -5.31
N SER A 89 5.35 -11.70 -4.84
CA SER A 89 3.98 -11.20 -4.74
C SER A 89 3.41 -10.89 -6.14
N SER A 90 2.13 -11.17 -6.35
CA SER A 90 1.41 -10.90 -7.61
C SER A 90 -0.05 -10.49 -7.35
N PRO A 91 -0.32 -9.37 -6.67
CA PRO A 91 -1.68 -8.92 -6.40
C PRO A 91 -2.39 -8.48 -7.68
N THR A 92 -3.71 -8.59 -7.67
CA THR A 92 -4.54 -7.94 -8.68
C THR A 92 -4.90 -6.54 -8.19
N ILE A 93 -4.45 -5.51 -8.91
CA ILE A 93 -4.74 -4.11 -8.59
C ILE A 93 -5.65 -3.54 -9.68
N ARG A 94 -6.92 -3.26 -9.37
CA ARG A 94 -7.90 -2.78 -10.37
C ARG A 94 -8.89 -1.77 -9.80
N GLY A 95 -9.29 -0.79 -10.60
CA GLY A 95 -10.32 0.18 -10.19
C GLY A 95 -9.96 1.01 -8.95
N ASN A 96 -8.67 1.20 -8.65
CA ASN A 96 -8.23 2.06 -7.55
C ASN A 96 -7.86 3.44 -8.08
N THR A 97 -8.04 4.46 -7.25
CA THR A 97 -7.47 5.80 -7.46
C THR A 97 -6.21 5.93 -6.61
N ILE A 98 -5.05 6.15 -7.24
CA ILE A 98 -3.75 6.25 -6.55
C ILE A 98 -3.13 7.60 -6.87
N THR A 99 -3.21 8.56 -5.94
CA THR A 99 -2.88 9.97 -6.20
C THR A 99 -2.24 10.65 -5.00
N GLY A 100 -1.38 11.65 -5.23
CA GLY A 100 -0.81 12.44 -4.13
C GLY A 100 0.03 11.65 -3.12
N ASN A 101 0.57 10.50 -3.54
CA ASN A 101 1.51 9.71 -2.75
C ASN A 101 2.95 10.09 -3.15
N HIS A 102 3.92 9.84 -2.27
CA HIS A 102 5.31 10.26 -2.46
C HIS A 102 6.31 9.13 -2.19
N ALA A 103 7.38 9.07 -2.98
CA ALA A 103 8.53 8.25 -2.62
C ALA A 103 9.87 8.88 -2.99
N ASP A 104 10.84 8.77 -2.08
CA ASP A 104 12.14 9.42 -2.25
C ASP A 104 13.13 8.67 -3.13
N PHE A 105 13.03 7.34 -3.25
CA PHE A 105 14.10 6.55 -3.86
C PHE A 105 13.70 5.82 -5.14
N ARG A 106 12.72 4.90 -5.09
CA ARG A 106 12.35 4.06 -6.24
C ARG A 106 10.84 3.94 -6.40
N GLY A 107 10.40 3.85 -7.66
CA GLY A 107 9.01 3.59 -8.02
C GLY A 107 8.05 4.77 -7.92
N GLY A 108 8.54 5.94 -7.48
CA GLY A 108 7.73 7.15 -7.31
C GLY A 108 6.56 6.96 -6.34
N GLY A 109 5.63 7.91 -6.37
CA GLY A 109 4.47 7.91 -5.49
C GLY A 109 3.46 6.79 -5.77
N GLY A 110 3.44 6.20 -6.97
CA GLY A 110 2.36 5.30 -7.38
C GLY A 110 2.52 3.86 -6.87
N ILE A 111 2.82 2.98 -7.81
CA ILE A 111 3.00 1.54 -7.57
C ILE A 111 4.44 1.16 -7.89
N TYR A 112 5.09 0.40 -7.01
CA TYR A 112 6.40 -0.17 -7.27
C TYR A 112 6.45 -1.67 -7.04
N TRP A 113 7.07 -2.41 -7.96
CA TRP A 113 7.34 -3.82 -7.78
C TRP A 113 8.82 -4.16 -7.84
N TYR A 114 9.28 -4.96 -6.89
CA TYR A 114 10.63 -5.50 -6.87
C TYR A 114 10.59 -7.01 -7.15
N PHE A 115 11.06 -7.40 -8.33
CA PHE A 115 11.27 -8.81 -8.69
C PHE A 115 12.75 -9.17 -8.48
N TYR A 116 13.00 -10.33 -7.87
CA TYR A 116 14.28 -11.02 -8.03
C TYR A 116 14.09 -12.01 -9.18
N CYS A 117 14.94 -11.90 -10.21
CA CYS A 117 15.02 -12.87 -11.29
C CYS A 117 15.62 -14.19 -10.80
#